data_AF-A0A6P2BZL4-F1
#
_entry.id   AF-A0A6P2BZL4-F1
#
_cell.length_a   1.000
_cell.length_b   1.000
_cell.length_c   1.000
_cell.angle_alpha   90.00
_cell.angle_beta   90.00
_cell.angle_gamma   90.00
#
_symmetry.space_group_name_H-M   'P 1'
#
loop_
_entity.id
_entity.type
_entity.pdbx_description
1 polymer ?
#
loop_
_entity_poly.entity_id
_entity_poly.type
_entity_poly.pdbx_seq_one_letter_code
_entity_poly.pdbx_strand_id
1 'polypeptide(L)'
;MEAVQEQDDSAWEAARAAHYGDFVAARAADDVAAMAAAALGLASLQRFGGPGGRTPALLHEAYLAADSPATRARLAAALARSWVYGNDAARGASFALEAVELAGETRDPTVLADALDAQLATSWGPDDLSERLGITARLQDVAAHVDDLRTRMDAHLWRLTTALETLDVTGMHRQLAALDLLADETGSPTVRYFAMTRRAMHATLIGDLGRARELADAAYALGTDTAIPDAFAVYHEQRAEIARHADDIDFLADEAPLAEDYAVRRGIESLIAEAAVLALQAGDTGRASRLVQQVGGGGFGQVPADVDWLLTVAKTTEAAAGLGYADIARAGMTLMAPYAGRCVLNAGAVVCVGVVEDYLWRAAVVSADPRADDWRAAAVAAYRRLDAPWWLRRMSAPYDVKRGAPVAASRPAARRTVELRRLPGQAVWSVGPAGEARLLPDMKGLHYLRALLQRPDAEITALEMSALAAGHGTAVAQPDAGERLDRQALTAYRNRLREIDEELDEAKSWNDPARAERIETEREALLRELAGATGLGGRARSMGGTAERARVAVRKAIAAALDRIGAEDPATARLLRRAVHTGSVCRYEQDADTPIDWLL
;
A
#
# COMPACT_ATOMS: atom_id res chain seq x y z
N MET A 1 -0.73 -27.95 -7.55
CA MET A 1 -0.76 -26.51 -7.23
C MET A 1 -1.28 -26.32 -5.81
N GLU A 2 -2.50 -26.76 -5.49
CA GLU A 2 -3.07 -26.68 -4.12
C GLU A 2 -2.18 -27.35 -3.05
N ALA A 3 -1.72 -28.58 -3.25
CA ALA A 3 -0.91 -29.29 -2.25
C ALA A 3 0.48 -28.67 -1.97
N VAL A 4 1.07 -27.95 -2.94
CA VAL A 4 2.36 -27.25 -2.77
C VAL A 4 2.13 -25.90 -2.09
N GLN A 5 1.05 -25.20 -2.47
CA GLN A 5 0.62 -23.94 -1.86
C GLN A 5 0.25 -24.13 -0.37
N GLU A 6 -0.47 -25.21 -0.04
CA GLU A 6 -0.84 -25.55 1.34
C GLU A 6 0.39 -25.85 2.22
N GLN A 7 1.42 -26.48 1.67
CA GLN A 7 2.62 -26.86 2.41
C GLN A 7 3.55 -25.65 2.65
N ASP A 8 3.66 -24.75 1.67
CA ASP A 8 4.39 -23.48 1.80
C ASP A 8 3.68 -22.51 2.78
N ASP A 9 2.34 -22.44 2.72
CA ASP A 9 1.55 -21.64 3.65
C ASP A 9 1.71 -22.15 5.10
N SER A 10 1.78 -23.48 5.31
CA SER A 10 2.02 -24.06 6.64
C SER A 10 3.40 -23.74 7.21
N ALA A 11 4.46 -23.81 6.40
CA ALA A 11 5.83 -23.47 6.83
C ALA A 11 5.97 -21.97 7.13
N TRP A 12 5.37 -21.13 6.29
CA TRP A 12 5.31 -19.68 6.48
C TRP A 12 4.57 -19.31 7.78
N GLU A 13 3.42 -19.93 8.05
CA GLU A 13 2.66 -19.72 9.30
C GLU A 13 3.47 -20.13 10.53
N ALA A 14 4.18 -21.26 10.46
CA ALA A 14 5.04 -21.73 11.54
C ALA A 14 6.19 -20.76 11.82
N ALA A 15 6.87 -20.26 10.79
CA ALA A 15 7.94 -19.27 10.93
C ALA A 15 7.42 -17.96 11.53
N ARG A 16 6.24 -17.50 11.09
CA ARG A 16 5.60 -16.29 11.64
C ARG A 16 5.21 -16.47 13.10
N ALA A 17 4.68 -17.64 13.46
CA ALA A 17 4.34 -17.97 14.84
C ALA A 17 5.58 -18.01 15.75
N ALA A 18 6.69 -18.56 15.25
CA ALA A 18 7.97 -18.59 15.97
C ALA A 18 8.47 -17.18 16.30
N HIS A 19 8.61 -16.31 15.29
CA HIS A 19 9.06 -14.93 15.54
C HIS A 19 8.10 -14.13 16.45
N TYR A 20 6.79 -14.38 16.35
CA TYR A 20 5.83 -13.79 17.29
C TYR A 20 6.06 -14.26 18.73
N GLY A 21 6.31 -15.57 18.92
CA GLY A 21 6.66 -16.14 20.21
C GLY A 21 7.95 -15.53 20.78
N ASP A 22 8.99 -15.42 19.94
CA ASP A 22 10.27 -14.81 20.31
C ASP A 22 10.09 -13.35 20.74
N PHE A 23 9.27 -12.58 20.02
CA PHE A 23 8.97 -11.19 20.38
C PHE A 23 8.30 -11.09 21.76
N VAL A 24 7.31 -11.95 22.03
CA VAL A 24 6.60 -11.94 23.31
C VAL A 24 7.53 -12.32 24.46
N ALA A 25 8.41 -13.31 24.27
CA ALA A 25 9.40 -13.70 25.26
C ALA A 25 10.42 -12.58 25.52
N ALA A 26 10.95 -11.96 24.45
CA ALA A 26 11.89 -10.85 24.55
C ALA A 26 11.27 -9.64 25.27
N ARG A 27 10.02 -9.31 24.94
CA ARG A 27 9.26 -8.24 25.63
C ARG A 27 9.09 -8.52 27.11
N ALA A 28 8.81 -9.76 27.50
CA ALA A 28 8.65 -10.13 28.91
C ALA A 28 9.98 -10.05 29.69
N ALA A 29 11.11 -10.21 28.99
CA ALA A 29 12.45 -10.10 29.55
C ALA A 29 13.04 -8.67 29.46
N ASP A 30 12.33 -7.71 28.87
CA ASP A 30 12.82 -6.35 28.57
C ASP A 30 14.09 -6.35 27.67
N ASP A 31 14.22 -7.36 26.80
CA ASP A 31 15.34 -7.49 25.87
C ASP A 31 15.01 -6.81 24.52
N VAL A 32 15.36 -5.52 24.43
CA VAL A 32 15.13 -4.69 23.24
C VAL A 32 15.80 -5.25 21.99
N ALA A 33 17.00 -5.82 22.10
CA ALA A 33 17.73 -6.34 20.95
C ALA A 33 17.04 -7.58 20.39
N ALA A 34 16.57 -8.49 21.25
CA ALA A 34 15.79 -9.65 20.85
C ALA A 34 14.41 -9.27 20.31
N MET A 35 13.75 -8.25 20.88
CA MET A 35 12.51 -7.69 20.34
C MET A 35 12.70 -7.18 18.90
N ALA A 36 13.78 -6.42 18.67
CA ALA A 36 14.11 -5.89 17.35
C ALA A 36 14.38 -7.02 16.35
N ALA A 37 15.18 -8.03 16.72
CA ALA A 37 15.47 -9.18 15.86
C ALA A 37 14.19 -9.95 15.49
N ALA A 38 13.31 -10.23 16.46
CA ALA A 38 12.06 -10.92 16.22
C ALA A 38 11.10 -10.11 15.34
N ALA A 39 11.01 -8.80 15.54
CA ALA A 39 10.17 -7.92 14.72
C ALA A 39 10.67 -7.82 13.28
N LEU A 40 11.99 -7.73 13.07
CA LEU A 40 12.60 -7.77 11.73
C LEU A 40 12.40 -9.13 11.06
N GLY A 41 12.48 -10.23 11.82
CA GLY A 41 12.14 -11.57 11.35
C GLY A 41 10.69 -11.65 10.83
N LEU A 42 9.73 -11.13 11.58
CA LEU A 42 8.33 -11.03 11.12
C LEU A 42 8.19 -10.20 9.84
N ALA A 43 8.91 -9.08 9.73
CA ALA A 43 8.88 -8.22 8.56
C ALA A 43 9.44 -8.93 7.31
N SER A 44 10.49 -9.74 7.48
CA SER A 44 11.11 -10.51 6.38
C SER A 44 10.17 -11.54 5.75
N LEU A 45 9.14 -11.97 6.48
CA LEU A 45 8.12 -12.92 6.02
C LEU A 45 6.91 -12.22 5.37
N GLN A 46 6.85 -10.89 5.33
CA GLN A 46 5.69 -10.19 4.80
C GLN A 46 5.61 -10.33 3.27
N ARG A 47 4.46 -10.80 2.78
CA ARG A 47 4.17 -10.94 1.35
C ARG A 47 3.53 -9.65 0.80
N PHE A 48 3.84 -9.30 -0.45
CA PHE A 48 3.26 -8.13 -1.13
C PHE A 48 1.74 -8.27 -1.28
N GLY A 49 1.00 -7.17 -1.09
CA GLY A 49 -0.48 -7.15 -1.14
C GLY A 49 -1.19 -7.88 0.01
N GLY A 50 -0.45 -8.45 0.97
CA GLY A 50 -1.01 -9.14 2.14
C GLY A 50 -1.19 -8.21 3.35
N PRO A 51 -2.22 -8.41 4.20
CA PRO A 51 -2.37 -7.62 5.41
C PRO A 51 -1.19 -7.87 6.35
N GLY A 52 -0.42 -6.82 6.68
CA GLY A 52 0.70 -6.89 7.61
C GLY A 52 0.33 -7.31 9.05
N GLY A 53 -0.97 -7.43 9.35
CA GLY A 53 -1.48 -7.92 10.62
C GLY A 53 -0.92 -7.12 11.81
N ARG A 54 -0.29 -7.81 12.75
CA ARG A 54 0.36 -7.18 13.92
C ARG A 54 1.80 -6.72 13.65
N THR A 55 2.41 -7.10 12.54
CA THR A 55 3.82 -6.82 12.24
C THR A 55 4.16 -5.32 12.34
N PRO A 56 3.41 -4.39 11.73
CA PRO A 56 3.67 -2.95 11.91
C PRO A 56 3.62 -2.48 13.36
N ALA A 57 2.73 -3.05 14.18
CA ALA A 57 2.61 -2.67 15.58
C ALA A 57 3.80 -3.16 16.42
N LEU A 58 4.28 -4.38 16.17
CA LEU A 58 5.43 -4.95 16.86
C LEU A 58 6.74 -4.28 16.42
N LEU A 59 6.88 -3.97 15.12
CA LEU A 59 7.97 -3.15 14.60
C LEU A 59 7.99 -1.77 15.25
N HIS A 60 6.85 -1.10 15.34
CA HIS A 60 6.74 0.22 15.97
C HIS A 60 7.06 0.16 17.48
N GLU A 61 6.63 -0.89 18.17
CA GLU A 61 6.96 -1.10 19.59
C GLU A 61 8.48 -1.27 19.80
N ALA A 62 9.12 -2.13 19.01
CA ALA A 62 10.58 -2.29 19.06
C ALA A 62 11.30 -0.99 18.64
N TYR A 63 10.78 -0.26 17.65
CA TYR A 63 11.34 1.00 17.18
C TYR A 63 11.35 2.06 18.29
N LEU A 64 10.28 2.15 19.08
CA LEU A 64 10.21 3.08 20.22
C LEU A 64 11.19 2.71 21.34
N ALA A 65 11.45 1.42 21.53
CA ALA A 65 12.35 0.91 22.56
C ALA A 65 13.83 0.91 22.13
N ALA A 66 14.13 1.04 20.83
CA ALA A 66 15.49 0.94 20.31
C ALA A 66 16.36 2.17 20.69
N ASP A 67 17.45 1.90 21.40
CA ASP A 67 18.42 2.91 21.84
C ASP A 67 19.55 3.18 20.82
N SER A 68 19.82 2.24 19.93
CA SER A 68 20.87 2.35 18.91
C SER A 68 20.33 2.96 17.61
N PRO A 69 20.99 3.99 17.04
CA PRO A 69 20.62 4.56 15.73
C PRO A 69 20.55 3.50 14.63
N ALA A 70 21.46 2.52 14.62
CA ALA A 70 21.48 1.47 13.61
C ALA A 70 20.27 0.52 13.73
N THR A 71 19.91 0.10 14.94
CA THR A 71 18.75 -0.75 15.18
C THR A 71 17.46 -0.01 14.86
N ARG A 72 17.37 1.25 15.29
CA ARG A 72 16.21 2.11 15.04
C ARG A 72 16.03 2.38 13.54
N ALA A 73 17.11 2.60 12.79
CA ALA A 73 17.08 2.75 11.33
C ALA A 73 16.52 1.50 10.64
N ARG A 74 17.02 0.30 10.98
CA ARG A 74 16.53 -0.97 10.40
C ARG A 74 15.04 -1.20 10.70
N LEU A 75 14.60 -0.90 11.93
CA LEU A 75 13.20 -1.03 12.32
C LEU A 75 12.31 -0.01 11.60
N ALA A 76 12.77 1.23 11.42
CA ALA A 76 12.06 2.25 10.69
C ALA A 76 11.94 1.89 9.19
N ALA A 77 13.03 1.39 8.57
CA ALA A 77 13.02 0.89 7.19
C ALA A 77 12.05 -0.29 7.00
N ALA A 78 12.07 -1.26 7.92
CA ALA A 78 11.13 -2.38 7.91
C ALA A 78 9.68 -1.91 8.11
N LEU A 79 9.43 -0.98 9.03
CA LEU A 79 8.09 -0.42 9.27
C LEU A 79 7.55 0.32 8.04
N ALA A 80 8.41 1.09 7.35
CA ALA A 80 8.06 1.77 6.12
C ALA A 80 7.60 0.78 5.03
N ARG A 81 8.38 -0.26 4.76
CA ARG A 81 7.99 -1.32 3.79
C ARG A 81 6.74 -2.07 4.22
N SER A 82 6.58 -2.35 5.52
CA SER A 82 5.37 -3.01 6.02
C SER A 82 4.09 -2.20 5.73
N TRP A 83 4.16 -0.87 5.76
CA TRP A 83 3.05 0.00 5.36
C TRP A 83 2.83 0.03 3.85
N VAL A 84 3.91 0.07 3.05
CA VAL A 84 3.83 -0.03 1.58
C VAL A 84 3.12 -1.33 1.16
N TYR A 85 3.53 -2.47 1.70
CA TYR A 85 2.91 -3.77 1.39
C TYR A 85 1.48 -3.90 1.92
N GLY A 86 1.10 -3.06 2.89
CA GLY A 86 -0.28 -2.90 3.35
C GLY A 86 -1.11 -1.88 2.55
N ASN A 87 -0.60 -1.42 1.41
CA ASN A 87 -1.20 -0.40 0.54
C ASN A 87 -1.41 0.98 1.20
N ASP A 88 -0.47 1.40 2.04
CA ASP A 88 -0.47 2.70 2.72
C ASP A 88 0.94 3.31 2.74
N ALA A 89 1.52 3.51 1.55
CA ALA A 89 2.88 4.05 1.39
C ALA A 89 3.08 5.41 2.10
N ALA A 90 2.05 6.26 2.08
CA ALA A 90 2.06 7.57 2.73
C ALA A 90 2.35 7.48 4.24
N ARG A 91 1.83 6.46 4.91
CA ARG A 91 2.09 6.23 6.34
C ARG A 91 3.49 5.72 6.63
N GLY A 92 4.11 5.03 5.67
CA GLY A 92 5.49 4.56 5.74
C GLY A 92 6.54 5.65 5.46
N ALA A 93 6.20 6.68 4.68
CA ALA A 93 7.15 7.66 4.15
C ALA A 93 8.00 8.36 5.24
N SER A 94 7.38 8.80 6.33
CA SER A 94 8.12 9.45 7.43
C SER A 94 9.15 8.52 8.10
N PHE A 95 8.85 7.23 8.23
CA PHE A 95 9.78 6.25 8.78
C PHE A 95 10.93 5.96 7.82
N ALA A 96 10.68 5.96 6.51
CA ALA A 96 11.75 5.78 5.52
C ALA A 96 12.74 6.96 5.53
N LEU A 97 12.24 8.19 5.61
CA LEU A 97 13.10 9.39 5.72
C LEU A 97 13.95 9.36 6.99
N GLU A 98 13.35 9.06 8.15
CA GLU A 98 14.07 8.90 9.41
C GLU A 98 15.11 7.77 9.33
N ALA A 99 14.77 6.65 8.69
CA ALA A 99 15.71 5.55 8.51
C ALA A 99 16.98 5.99 7.76
N VAL A 100 16.83 6.81 6.70
CA VAL A 100 17.97 7.32 5.92
C VAL A 100 18.81 8.32 6.73
N GLU A 101 18.17 9.16 7.53
CA GLU A 101 18.85 10.10 8.43
C GLU A 101 19.69 9.34 9.47
N LEU A 102 19.05 8.44 10.23
CA LEU A 102 19.71 7.61 11.25
C LEU A 102 20.82 6.74 10.64
N ALA A 103 20.58 6.13 9.47
CA ALA A 103 21.59 5.32 8.80
C ALA A 103 22.84 6.14 8.43
N GLY A 104 22.65 7.41 8.04
CA GLY A 104 23.73 8.35 7.74
C GLY A 104 24.69 8.58 8.92
N GLU A 105 24.20 8.48 10.16
CA GLU A 105 25.00 8.64 11.37
C GLU A 105 25.88 7.40 11.67
N THR A 106 25.44 6.21 11.25
CA THR A 106 26.06 4.94 11.63
C THR A 106 27.35 4.61 10.86
N ARG A 107 27.56 5.22 9.69
CA ARG A 107 28.62 4.86 8.71
C ARG A 107 28.62 3.37 8.30
N ASP A 108 27.51 2.65 8.49
CA ASP A 108 27.34 1.27 8.03
C ASP A 108 26.62 1.28 6.66
N PRO A 109 27.30 0.90 5.56
CA PRO A 109 26.70 0.91 4.23
C PRO A 109 25.53 -0.08 4.11
N THR A 110 25.49 -1.14 4.92
CA THR A 110 24.37 -2.10 4.92
C THR A 110 23.09 -1.46 5.44
N VAL A 111 23.19 -0.69 6.53
CA VAL A 111 22.05 0.02 7.12
C VAL A 111 21.57 1.12 6.20
N LEU A 112 22.50 1.84 5.56
CA LEU A 112 22.15 2.87 4.59
C LEU A 112 21.47 2.30 3.34
N ALA A 113 21.95 1.17 2.83
CA ALA A 113 21.32 0.53 1.69
C ALA A 113 19.89 0.07 2.00
N ASP A 114 19.68 -0.54 3.17
CA ASP A 114 18.34 -0.97 3.63
C ASP A 114 17.37 0.23 3.79
N ALA A 115 17.86 1.35 4.30
CA ALA A 115 17.08 2.58 4.44
C ALA A 115 16.73 3.22 3.07
N LEU A 116 17.67 3.25 2.13
CA LEU A 116 17.43 3.75 0.78
C LEU A 116 16.44 2.88 0.00
N ASP A 117 16.52 1.55 0.15
CA ASP A 117 15.53 0.61 -0.39
C ASP A 117 14.12 0.89 0.16
N ALA A 118 13.99 1.10 1.47
CA ALA A 118 12.71 1.47 2.08
C ALA A 118 12.18 2.81 1.56
N GLN A 119 13.05 3.82 1.36
CA GLN A 119 12.66 5.10 0.77
C GLN A 119 12.15 4.94 -0.67
N LEU A 120 12.81 4.10 -1.47
CA LEU A 120 12.36 3.76 -2.83
C LEU A 120 10.99 3.07 -2.81
N ALA A 121 10.77 2.13 -1.90
CA ALA A 121 9.47 1.47 -1.75
C ALA A 121 8.34 2.45 -1.40
N THR A 122 8.59 3.41 -0.51
CA THR A 122 7.59 4.43 -0.13
C THR A 122 7.33 5.49 -1.20
N SER A 123 8.26 5.66 -2.14
CA SER A 123 8.18 6.62 -3.26
C SER A 123 7.95 5.95 -4.60
N TRP A 124 7.52 4.68 -4.61
CA TRP A 124 7.37 3.89 -5.84
C TRP A 124 6.13 4.27 -6.66
N GLY A 125 5.37 5.27 -6.22
CA GLY A 125 4.31 5.87 -7.01
C GLY A 125 4.83 6.57 -8.28
N PRO A 126 3.90 7.01 -9.15
CA PRO A 126 4.24 7.68 -10.39
C PRO A 126 4.79 9.10 -10.17
N ASP A 127 4.49 9.79 -9.07
CA ASP A 127 4.89 11.18 -8.88
C ASP A 127 6.39 11.37 -8.58
N ASP A 128 6.98 10.46 -7.81
CA ASP A 128 8.29 10.68 -7.18
C ASP A 128 9.49 10.21 -8.04
N LEU A 129 9.30 9.98 -9.34
CA LEU A 129 10.36 9.44 -10.21
C LEU A 129 11.65 10.29 -10.18
N SER A 130 11.53 11.62 -10.13
CA SER A 130 12.70 12.50 -10.08
C SER A 130 13.52 12.30 -8.80
N GLU A 131 12.88 12.04 -7.67
CA GLU A 131 13.56 11.74 -6.40
C GLU A 131 14.17 10.34 -6.46
N ARG A 132 13.40 9.35 -6.95
CA ARG A 132 13.86 7.96 -7.12
C ARG A 132 15.13 7.86 -7.96
N LEU A 133 15.29 8.65 -9.01
CA LEU A 133 16.52 8.66 -9.80
C LEU A 133 17.77 8.99 -8.96
N GLY A 134 17.67 9.93 -8.02
CA GLY A 134 18.75 10.26 -7.09
C GLY A 134 18.99 9.15 -6.06
N ILE A 135 17.91 8.61 -5.49
CA ILE A 135 17.99 7.56 -4.46
C ILE A 135 18.58 6.27 -5.04
N THR A 136 18.11 5.82 -6.20
CA THR A 136 18.64 4.62 -6.88
C THR A 136 20.11 4.77 -7.27
N ALA A 137 20.56 5.98 -7.60
CA ALA A 137 21.97 6.24 -7.85
C ALA A 137 22.80 6.09 -6.58
N ARG A 138 22.37 6.70 -5.49
CA ARG A 138 23.02 6.59 -4.18
C ARG A 138 23.01 5.14 -3.67
N LEU A 139 21.92 4.40 -3.85
CA LEU A 139 21.82 2.99 -3.46
C LEU A 139 22.84 2.15 -4.24
N GLN A 140 23.00 2.36 -5.54
CA GLN A 140 24.00 1.63 -6.33
C GLN A 140 25.43 1.89 -5.85
N ASP A 141 25.76 3.14 -5.49
CA ASP A 141 27.08 3.50 -4.99
C ASP A 141 27.35 2.86 -3.62
N VAL A 142 26.35 2.86 -2.72
CA VAL A 142 26.44 2.19 -1.42
C VAL A 142 26.53 0.67 -1.58
N ALA A 143 25.76 0.10 -2.52
CA ALA A 143 25.71 -1.33 -2.80
C ALA A 143 27.06 -1.88 -3.31
N ALA A 144 27.93 -1.04 -3.88
CA ALA A 144 29.28 -1.42 -4.28
C ALA A 144 30.21 -1.72 -3.07
N HIS A 145 29.80 -1.34 -1.87
CA HIS A 145 30.58 -1.47 -0.62
C HIS A 145 29.97 -2.48 0.37
N VAL A 146 28.97 -3.27 -0.05
CA VAL A 146 28.35 -4.31 0.78
C VAL A 146 28.51 -5.67 0.13
N ASP A 147 28.76 -6.69 0.95
CA ASP A 147 28.87 -8.07 0.49
C ASP A 147 27.49 -8.74 0.34
N ASP A 148 26.45 -8.16 0.95
CA ASP A 148 25.10 -8.73 0.95
C ASP A 148 24.53 -8.83 -0.47
N LEU A 149 24.26 -10.06 -0.89
CA LEU A 149 23.82 -10.39 -2.23
C LEU A 149 22.48 -9.77 -2.57
N ARG A 150 21.55 -9.76 -1.60
CA ARG A 150 20.21 -9.24 -1.80
C ARG A 150 20.25 -7.73 -2.04
N THR A 151 21.03 -7.01 -1.24
CA THR A 151 21.24 -5.56 -1.41
C THR A 151 21.82 -5.21 -2.78
N ARG A 152 22.83 -5.95 -3.24
CA ARG A 152 23.43 -5.74 -4.58
C ARG A 152 22.40 -6.00 -5.68
N MET A 153 21.62 -7.07 -5.57
CA MET A 153 20.56 -7.40 -6.53
C MET A 153 19.47 -6.32 -6.55
N ASP A 154 18.95 -5.91 -5.40
CA ASP A 154 17.89 -4.91 -5.28
C ASP A 154 18.35 -3.57 -5.86
N ALA A 155 19.60 -3.16 -5.64
CA ALA A 155 20.17 -1.96 -6.26
C ALA A 155 20.15 -2.00 -7.80
N HIS A 156 20.48 -3.14 -8.40
CA HIS A 156 20.41 -3.32 -9.86
C HIS A 156 18.96 -3.32 -10.36
N LEU A 157 18.02 -3.95 -9.64
CA LEU A 157 16.60 -3.99 -10.00
C LEU A 157 15.97 -2.59 -9.95
N TRP A 158 16.27 -1.80 -8.92
CA TRP A 158 15.81 -0.42 -8.79
C TRP A 158 16.35 0.49 -9.91
N ARG A 159 17.65 0.35 -10.22
CA ARG A 159 18.28 1.07 -11.33
C ARG A 159 17.73 0.66 -12.69
N LEU A 160 17.41 -0.62 -12.89
CA LEU A 160 16.80 -1.11 -14.12
C LEU A 160 15.40 -0.53 -14.29
N THR A 161 14.60 -0.54 -13.22
CA THR A 161 13.23 -0.01 -13.22
C THR A 161 13.22 1.46 -13.63
N THR A 162 14.03 2.29 -12.97
CA THR A 162 14.10 3.73 -13.29
C THR A 162 14.70 4.01 -14.67
N ALA A 163 15.65 3.19 -15.14
CA ALA A 163 16.17 3.30 -16.51
C ALA A 163 15.08 3.03 -17.56
N LEU A 164 14.26 2.01 -17.36
CA LEU A 164 13.12 1.71 -18.24
C LEU A 164 12.04 2.79 -18.17
N GLU A 165 11.67 3.25 -16.97
CA GLU A 165 10.70 4.33 -16.78
C GLU A 165 11.12 5.62 -17.50
N THR A 166 12.43 5.85 -17.68
CA THR A 166 12.98 7.04 -18.34
C THR A 166 13.45 6.81 -19.78
N LEU A 167 13.23 5.60 -20.33
CA LEU A 167 13.68 5.21 -21.66
C LEU A 167 15.21 5.32 -21.85
N ASP A 168 15.98 5.15 -20.76
CA ASP A 168 17.44 5.06 -20.76
C ASP A 168 17.88 3.64 -21.17
N VAL A 169 18.00 3.44 -22.48
CA VAL A 169 18.43 2.18 -23.09
C VAL A 169 19.82 1.74 -22.62
N THR A 170 20.73 2.70 -22.40
CA THR A 170 22.10 2.39 -21.96
C THR A 170 22.09 1.91 -20.51
N GLY A 171 21.35 2.61 -19.65
CA GLY A 171 21.10 2.20 -18.27
C GLY A 171 20.46 0.82 -18.20
N MET A 172 19.41 0.58 -18.98
CA MET A 172 18.72 -0.70 -19.06
C MET A 172 19.68 -1.85 -19.38
N HIS A 173 20.44 -1.76 -20.48
CA HIS A 173 21.38 -2.83 -20.86
C HIS A 173 22.48 -3.02 -19.83
N ARG A 174 22.97 -1.94 -19.19
CA ARG A 174 23.97 -2.02 -18.14
C ARG A 174 23.47 -2.84 -16.95
N GLN A 175 22.24 -2.59 -16.49
CA GLN A 175 21.71 -3.30 -15.33
C GLN A 175 21.32 -4.74 -15.65
N LEU A 176 20.82 -5.03 -16.87
CA LEU A 176 20.61 -6.41 -17.32
C LEU A 176 21.92 -7.21 -17.32
N ALA A 177 23.00 -6.63 -17.84
CA ALA A 177 24.31 -7.27 -17.81
C ALA A 177 24.86 -7.44 -16.39
N ALA A 178 24.65 -6.45 -15.51
CA ALA A 178 25.09 -6.53 -14.12
C ALA A 178 24.36 -7.63 -13.32
N LEU A 179 23.06 -7.82 -13.55
CA LEU A 179 22.29 -8.91 -12.95
C LEU A 179 22.77 -10.29 -13.42
N ASP A 180 23.09 -10.45 -14.70
CA ASP A 180 23.65 -11.70 -15.22
C ASP A 180 25.02 -11.99 -14.61
N LEU A 181 25.90 -10.99 -14.56
CA LEU A 181 27.22 -11.13 -13.92
C LEU A 181 27.09 -11.51 -12.45
N LEU A 182 26.18 -10.86 -11.71
CA LEU A 182 25.94 -11.18 -10.30
C LEU A 182 25.41 -12.63 -10.14
N ALA A 183 24.54 -13.09 -11.04
CA ALA A 183 24.03 -14.47 -11.02
C ALA A 183 25.14 -15.49 -11.31
N ASP A 184 26.03 -15.20 -12.25
CA ASP A 184 27.13 -16.08 -12.64
C ASP A 184 28.25 -16.12 -11.59
N GLU A 185 28.62 -14.96 -11.02
CA GLU A 185 29.63 -14.85 -9.98
C GLU A 185 29.23 -15.59 -8.70
N THR A 186 27.96 -15.48 -8.30
CA THR A 186 27.48 -16.03 -7.03
C THR A 186 26.91 -17.44 -7.14
N GLY A 187 26.51 -17.87 -8.34
CA GLY A 187 25.78 -19.11 -8.54
C GLY A 187 24.40 -19.13 -7.88
N SER A 188 23.91 -17.99 -7.37
CA SER A 188 22.68 -17.92 -6.59
C SER A 188 21.43 -18.20 -7.44
N PRO A 189 20.62 -19.22 -7.10
CA PRO A 189 19.34 -19.49 -7.75
C PRO A 189 18.38 -18.30 -7.73
N THR A 190 18.30 -17.58 -6.61
CA THR A 190 17.43 -16.40 -6.47
C THR A 190 17.87 -15.28 -7.40
N VAL A 191 19.16 -14.95 -7.46
CA VAL A 191 19.64 -13.87 -8.37
C VAL A 191 19.43 -14.27 -9.83
N ARG A 192 19.69 -15.54 -10.16
CA ARG A 192 19.42 -16.09 -11.51
C ARG A 192 17.95 -15.96 -11.89
N TYR A 193 17.02 -16.24 -10.98
CA TYR A 193 15.58 -16.03 -11.20
C TYR A 193 15.27 -14.57 -11.59
N PHE A 194 15.75 -13.60 -10.80
CA PHE A 194 15.53 -12.18 -11.09
C PHE A 194 16.19 -11.73 -12.40
N ALA A 195 17.41 -12.20 -12.70
CA ALA A 195 18.08 -11.91 -13.97
C ALA A 195 17.28 -12.46 -15.17
N MET A 196 16.84 -13.73 -15.11
CA MET A 196 16.10 -14.38 -16.18
C MET A 196 14.75 -13.73 -16.45
N THR A 197 14.00 -13.35 -15.42
CA THR A 197 12.71 -12.64 -15.60
C THR A 197 12.92 -11.30 -16.30
N ARG A 198 13.94 -10.52 -15.95
CA ARG A 198 14.23 -9.23 -16.60
C ARG A 198 14.78 -9.41 -18.03
N ARG A 199 15.49 -10.51 -18.29
CA ARG A 199 15.88 -10.91 -19.65
C ARG A 199 14.68 -11.36 -20.49
N ALA A 200 13.70 -12.05 -19.92
CA ALA A 200 12.46 -12.42 -20.60
C ALA A 200 11.66 -11.17 -21.00
N MET A 201 11.53 -10.20 -20.08
CA MET A 201 10.93 -8.90 -20.34
C MET A 201 11.57 -8.21 -21.55
N HIS A 202 12.90 -8.11 -21.55
CA HIS A 202 13.64 -7.46 -22.63
C HIS A 202 13.49 -8.23 -23.96
N ALA A 203 13.54 -9.56 -23.94
CA ALA A 203 13.33 -10.39 -25.12
C ALA A 203 11.93 -10.19 -25.73
N THR A 204 10.88 -10.09 -24.90
CA THR A 204 9.53 -9.74 -25.34
C THR A 204 9.48 -8.35 -25.97
N LEU A 205 10.11 -7.36 -25.33
CA LEU A 205 10.17 -5.97 -25.81
C LEU A 205 10.76 -5.87 -27.22
N ILE A 206 11.90 -6.53 -27.47
CA ILE A 206 12.58 -6.51 -28.78
C ILE A 206 12.01 -7.52 -29.78
N GLY A 207 11.01 -8.31 -29.38
CA GLY A 207 10.31 -9.25 -30.26
C GLY A 207 10.96 -10.63 -30.44
N ASP A 208 11.93 -11.01 -29.61
CA ASP A 208 12.48 -12.37 -29.55
C ASP A 208 11.60 -13.26 -28.65
N LEU A 209 10.41 -13.59 -29.15
CA LEU A 209 9.38 -14.31 -28.38
C LEU A 209 9.78 -15.75 -28.05
N GLY A 210 10.64 -16.36 -28.88
CA GLY A 210 11.20 -17.69 -28.61
C GLY A 210 12.05 -17.66 -27.34
N ARG A 211 13.02 -16.74 -27.31
CA ARG A 211 13.89 -16.55 -26.15
C ARG A 211 13.12 -16.09 -24.91
N ALA A 212 12.15 -15.20 -25.08
CA ALA A 212 11.31 -14.72 -23.98
C ALA A 212 10.60 -15.88 -23.25
N ARG A 213 9.99 -16.80 -24.03
CA ARG A 213 9.30 -17.98 -23.47
C ARG A 213 10.28 -18.92 -22.77
N GLU A 214 11.41 -19.25 -23.40
CA GLU A 214 12.44 -20.11 -22.77
C GLU A 214 12.88 -19.56 -21.42
N LEU A 215 13.12 -18.25 -21.34
CA LEU A 215 13.55 -17.59 -20.11
C LEU A 215 12.43 -17.56 -19.06
N ALA A 216 11.19 -17.25 -19.44
CA ALA A 216 10.06 -17.23 -18.53
C ALA A 216 9.77 -18.63 -17.93
N ASP A 217 9.75 -19.67 -18.78
CA ASP A 217 9.51 -21.04 -18.36
C ASP A 217 10.61 -21.55 -17.40
N ALA A 218 11.87 -21.29 -17.76
CA ALA A 218 13.01 -21.70 -16.93
C ALA A 218 13.11 -20.88 -15.62
N ALA A 219 12.76 -19.60 -15.65
CA ALA A 219 12.67 -18.79 -14.44
C ALA A 219 11.54 -19.30 -13.53
N TYR A 220 10.38 -19.66 -14.08
CA TYR A 220 9.27 -20.17 -13.27
C TYR A 220 9.60 -21.50 -12.58
N ALA A 221 10.26 -22.42 -13.29
CA ALA A 221 10.76 -23.65 -12.69
C ALA A 221 11.71 -23.35 -11.51
N LEU A 222 12.69 -22.47 -11.72
CA LEU A 222 13.65 -22.08 -10.68
C LEU A 222 12.98 -21.35 -9.50
N GLY A 223 12.04 -20.47 -9.77
CA GLY A 223 11.28 -19.72 -8.76
C GLY A 223 10.41 -20.64 -7.90
N THR A 224 9.82 -21.69 -8.51
CA THR A 224 9.08 -22.72 -7.79
C THR A 224 10.01 -23.53 -6.88
N ASP A 225 11.15 -23.99 -7.42
CA ASP A 225 12.14 -24.77 -6.65
C ASP A 225 12.75 -23.97 -5.48
N THR A 226 12.79 -22.65 -5.59
CA THR A 226 13.33 -21.73 -4.58
C THR A 226 12.28 -21.05 -3.72
N ALA A 227 10.99 -21.41 -3.89
CA ALA A 227 9.85 -20.84 -3.18
C ALA A 227 9.78 -19.31 -3.21
N ILE A 228 10.04 -18.70 -4.38
CA ILE A 228 9.87 -17.25 -4.57
C ILE A 228 8.37 -16.91 -4.48
N PRO A 229 7.91 -16.06 -3.54
CA PRO A 229 6.49 -15.87 -3.24
C PRO A 229 5.60 -15.48 -4.44
N ASP A 230 6.14 -14.70 -5.38
CA ASP A 230 5.38 -14.13 -6.50
C ASP A 230 5.70 -14.81 -7.85
N ALA A 231 6.40 -15.96 -7.84
CA ALA A 231 6.83 -16.63 -9.07
C ALA A 231 5.68 -16.96 -10.02
N PHE A 232 4.52 -17.35 -9.47
CA PHE A 232 3.30 -17.62 -10.22
C PHE A 232 2.81 -16.37 -10.95
N ALA A 233 2.63 -15.25 -10.23
CA ALA A 233 2.10 -14.02 -10.83
C ALA A 233 3.04 -13.50 -11.93
N VAL A 234 4.36 -13.47 -11.64
CA VAL A 234 5.39 -13.07 -12.60
C VAL A 234 5.35 -13.92 -13.87
N TYR A 235 5.26 -15.25 -13.74
CA TYR A 235 5.20 -16.14 -14.89
C TYR A 235 3.96 -15.88 -15.75
N HIS A 236 2.79 -15.79 -15.13
CA HIS A 236 1.53 -15.59 -15.83
C HIS A 236 1.47 -14.23 -16.55
N GLU A 237 1.96 -13.16 -15.93
CA GLU A 237 2.09 -11.84 -16.58
C GLU A 237 3.05 -11.86 -17.78
N GLN A 238 4.21 -12.53 -17.65
CA GLN A 238 5.17 -12.63 -18.76
C GLN A 238 4.63 -13.48 -19.92
N ARG A 239 3.97 -14.60 -19.61
CA ARG A 239 3.34 -15.46 -20.62
C ARG A 239 2.19 -14.76 -21.32
N ALA A 240 1.37 -14.00 -20.58
CA ALA A 240 0.32 -13.17 -21.13
C ALA A 240 0.87 -12.14 -22.13
N GLU A 241 1.91 -11.37 -21.75
CA GLU A 241 2.48 -10.37 -22.66
C GLU A 241 3.16 -11.01 -23.89
N ILE A 242 3.83 -12.15 -23.73
CA ILE A 242 4.37 -12.93 -24.87
C ILE A 242 3.23 -13.36 -25.81
N ALA A 243 2.12 -13.85 -25.26
CA ALA A 243 0.95 -14.25 -26.05
C ALA A 243 0.30 -13.06 -26.77
N ARG A 244 0.25 -11.89 -26.14
CA ARG A 244 -0.20 -10.65 -26.77
C ARG A 244 0.70 -10.26 -27.95
N HIS A 245 2.01 -10.40 -27.80
CA HIS A 245 2.97 -10.11 -28.87
C HIS A 245 2.90 -11.12 -30.03
N ALA A 246 2.50 -12.36 -29.73
CA ALA A 246 2.34 -13.44 -30.70
C ALA A 246 0.95 -13.47 -31.38
N ASP A 247 0.00 -12.65 -30.92
CA ASP A 247 -1.41 -12.75 -31.27
C ASP A 247 -2.01 -14.15 -31.02
N ASP A 248 -1.59 -14.79 -29.93
CA ASP A 248 -2.08 -16.11 -29.48
C ASP A 248 -3.44 -15.97 -28.76
N ILE A 249 -4.50 -15.83 -29.56
CA ILE A 249 -5.86 -15.57 -29.09
C ILE A 249 -6.38 -16.66 -28.15
N ASP A 250 -6.05 -17.93 -28.41
CA ASP A 250 -6.53 -19.05 -27.60
C ASP A 250 -5.91 -18.99 -26.20
N PHE A 251 -4.59 -18.74 -26.10
CA PHE A 251 -3.95 -18.54 -24.80
C PHE A 251 -4.55 -17.36 -24.04
N LEU A 252 -4.77 -16.23 -24.71
CA LEU A 252 -5.35 -15.03 -24.08
C LEU A 252 -6.78 -15.27 -23.58
N ALA A 253 -7.57 -16.08 -24.29
CA ALA A 253 -8.93 -16.44 -23.90
C ALA A 253 -8.98 -17.26 -22.61
N ASP A 254 -7.99 -18.15 -22.41
CA ASP A 254 -7.82 -18.95 -21.19
C ASP A 254 -7.19 -18.15 -20.04
N GLU A 255 -6.25 -17.25 -20.35
CA GLU A 255 -5.51 -16.47 -19.35
C GLU A 255 -6.35 -15.35 -18.73
N ALA A 256 -7.23 -14.70 -19.50
CA ALA A 256 -8.09 -13.62 -19.00
C ALA A 256 -8.97 -14.00 -17.78
N PRO A 257 -9.73 -15.12 -17.78
CA PRO A 257 -10.46 -15.56 -16.59
C PRO A 257 -9.56 -15.95 -15.42
N LEU A 258 -8.38 -16.51 -15.69
CA LEU A 258 -7.42 -16.87 -14.64
C LEU A 258 -6.89 -15.64 -13.92
N ALA A 259 -6.51 -14.60 -14.68
CA ALA A 259 -6.08 -13.31 -14.15
C ALA A 259 -7.21 -12.63 -13.35
N GLU A 260 -8.45 -12.62 -13.86
CA GLU A 260 -9.63 -12.09 -13.17
C GLU A 260 -9.86 -12.77 -11.80
N ASP A 261 -9.85 -14.10 -11.77
CA ASP A 261 -10.07 -14.91 -10.58
C ASP A 261 -8.94 -14.73 -9.54
N TYR A 262 -7.68 -14.72 -9.99
CA TYR A 262 -6.54 -14.41 -9.13
C TYR A 262 -6.65 -13.00 -8.54
N ALA A 263 -6.98 -12.00 -9.36
CA ALA A 263 -7.14 -10.61 -8.95
C ALA A 263 -8.24 -10.45 -7.89
N VAL A 264 -9.39 -11.10 -8.05
CA VAL A 264 -10.51 -11.05 -7.09
C VAL A 264 -10.14 -11.71 -5.77
N ARG A 265 -9.48 -12.88 -5.80
CA ARG A 265 -9.04 -13.57 -4.58
C ARG A 265 -8.05 -12.74 -3.78
N ARG A 266 -7.07 -12.14 -4.46
CA ARG A 266 -5.95 -11.41 -3.84
C ARG A 266 -6.26 -9.92 -3.62
N GLY A 267 -7.27 -9.37 -4.28
CA GLY A 267 -7.62 -7.95 -4.22
C GLY A 267 -6.57 -7.06 -4.89
N ILE A 268 -6.22 -7.37 -6.14
CA ILE A 268 -5.18 -6.66 -6.91
C ILE A 268 -5.83 -5.98 -8.12
N GLU A 269 -6.06 -4.68 -8.05
CA GLU A 269 -6.76 -3.90 -9.08
C GLU A 269 -6.01 -3.89 -10.42
N SER A 270 -4.68 -3.88 -10.42
CA SER A 270 -3.86 -3.90 -11.64
C SER A 270 -4.08 -5.16 -12.49
N LEU A 271 -4.32 -6.30 -11.85
CA LEU A 271 -4.64 -7.56 -12.53
C LEU A 271 -6.08 -7.60 -13.07
N ILE A 272 -7.02 -6.85 -12.48
CA ILE A 272 -8.36 -6.65 -13.06
C ILE A 272 -8.23 -5.87 -14.38
N ALA A 273 -7.41 -4.81 -14.37
CA ALA A 273 -7.13 -4.03 -15.57
C ALA A 273 -6.40 -4.86 -16.65
N GLU A 274 -5.48 -5.75 -16.25
CA GLU A 274 -4.86 -6.70 -17.18
C GLU A 274 -5.88 -7.65 -17.80
N ALA A 275 -6.69 -8.33 -16.99
CA ALA A 275 -7.70 -9.25 -17.48
C ALA A 275 -8.67 -8.61 -18.49
N ALA A 276 -8.96 -7.31 -18.35
CA ALA A 276 -9.75 -6.54 -19.31
C ALA A 276 -9.06 -6.41 -20.68
N VAL A 277 -7.75 -6.14 -20.70
CA VAL A 277 -6.95 -6.03 -21.92
C VAL A 277 -6.81 -7.39 -22.61
N LEU A 278 -6.52 -8.45 -21.83
CA LEU A 278 -6.42 -9.82 -22.35
C LEU A 278 -7.76 -10.26 -22.97
N ALA A 279 -8.88 -10.07 -22.26
CA ALA A 279 -10.21 -10.38 -22.78
C ALA A 279 -10.55 -9.60 -24.05
N LEU A 280 -10.20 -8.32 -24.13
CA LEU A 280 -10.43 -7.49 -25.31
C LEU A 280 -9.66 -8.01 -26.53
N GLN A 281 -8.37 -8.36 -26.35
CA GLN A 281 -7.54 -8.89 -27.42
C GLN A 281 -8.03 -10.27 -27.85
N ALA A 282 -8.43 -11.12 -26.91
CA ALA A 282 -9.07 -12.42 -27.16
C ALA A 282 -10.45 -12.32 -27.86
N GLY A 283 -11.06 -11.13 -27.87
CA GLY A 283 -12.37 -10.87 -28.50
C GLY A 283 -13.58 -11.01 -27.56
N ASP A 284 -13.36 -11.34 -26.29
CA ASP A 284 -14.39 -11.34 -25.24
C ASP A 284 -14.69 -9.91 -24.77
N THR A 285 -15.37 -9.16 -25.64
CA THR A 285 -15.80 -7.78 -25.37
C THR A 285 -16.75 -7.69 -24.17
N GLY A 286 -17.47 -8.78 -23.84
CA GLY A 286 -18.39 -8.82 -22.70
C GLY A 286 -17.65 -8.80 -21.35
N ARG A 287 -16.63 -9.66 -21.19
CA ARG A 287 -15.74 -9.64 -20.00
C ARG A 287 -14.96 -8.34 -19.93
N ALA A 288 -14.33 -7.92 -21.03
CA ALA A 288 -13.57 -6.68 -21.07
C ALA A 288 -14.42 -5.47 -20.64
N SER A 289 -15.67 -5.38 -21.12
CA SER A 289 -16.60 -4.31 -20.74
C SER A 289 -16.89 -4.28 -19.24
N ARG A 290 -17.16 -5.43 -18.61
CA ARG A 290 -17.43 -5.49 -17.17
C ARG A 290 -16.23 -5.04 -16.34
N LEU A 291 -15.04 -5.53 -16.69
CA LEU A 291 -13.81 -5.25 -15.95
C LEU A 291 -13.39 -3.77 -16.08
N VAL A 292 -13.50 -3.19 -17.29
CA VAL A 292 -13.26 -1.75 -17.49
C VAL A 292 -14.21 -0.89 -16.65
N GLN A 293 -15.49 -1.25 -16.59
CA GLN A 293 -16.47 -0.53 -15.77
C GLN A 293 -16.20 -0.69 -14.27
N GLN A 294 -15.74 -1.85 -13.83
CA GLN A 294 -15.39 -2.09 -12.44
C GLN A 294 -14.24 -1.16 -11.97
N VAL A 295 -13.23 -0.94 -12.81
CA VAL A 295 -12.07 -0.10 -12.44
C VAL A 295 -12.31 1.38 -12.74
N GLY A 296 -12.85 1.70 -13.92
CA GLY A 296 -12.93 3.08 -14.42
C GLY A 296 -14.35 3.66 -14.51
N GLY A 297 -15.40 2.88 -14.30
CA GLY A 297 -16.80 3.30 -14.51
C GLY A 297 -17.28 4.41 -13.56
N GLY A 298 -16.80 4.39 -12.32
CA GLY A 298 -17.01 5.47 -11.33
C GLY A 298 -15.92 6.56 -11.37
N GLY A 299 -15.03 6.52 -12.36
CA GLY A 299 -13.78 7.27 -12.38
C GLY A 299 -12.66 6.61 -11.57
N PHE A 300 -11.43 7.06 -11.78
CA PHE A 300 -10.22 6.46 -11.20
C PHE A 300 -9.95 6.86 -9.74
N GLY A 301 -10.85 7.59 -9.08
CA GLY A 301 -10.62 8.10 -7.71
C GLY A 301 -10.52 7.01 -6.64
N GLN A 302 -10.92 5.77 -6.94
CA GLN A 302 -10.79 4.60 -6.06
C GLN A 302 -9.52 3.79 -6.35
N VAL A 303 -8.78 4.07 -7.43
CA VAL A 303 -7.52 3.39 -7.72
C VAL A 303 -6.45 3.89 -6.76
N PRO A 304 -5.82 3.01 -5.95
CA PRO A 304 -4.77 3.41 -5.03
C PRO A 304 -3.63 4.11 -5.76
N ALA A 305 -3.15 5.23 -5.23
CA ALA A 305 -2.00 5.96 -5.78
C ALA A 305 -0.68 5.30 -5.37
N ASP A 306 -0.51 4.03 -5.72
CA ASP A 306 0.64 3.20 -5.41
C ASP A 306 1.51 2.93 -6.66
N VAL A 307 2.42 1.96 -6.55
CA VAL A 307 3.31 1.52 -7.64
C VAL A 307 2.55 1.08 -8.89
N ASP A 308 1.36 0.53 -8.72
CA ASP A 308 0.55 -0.05 -9.80
C ASP A 308 -0.44 0.97 -10.38
N TRP A 309 -0.50 2.19 -9.85
CA TRP A 309 -1.45 3.21 -10.30
C TRP A 309 -1.32 3.49 -11.80
N LEU A 310 -0.10 3.76 -12.28
CA LEU A 310 0.12 4.10 -13.70
C LEU A 310 -0.21 2.92 -14.61
N LEU A 311 0.14 1.70 -14.18
CA LEU A 311 -0.17 0.45 -14.86
C LEU A 311 -1.70 0.25 -14.98
N THR A 312 -2.41 0.42 -13.87
CA THR A 312 -3.86 0.22 -13.77
C THR A 312 -4.63 1.21 -14.65
N VAL A 313 -4.27 2.50 -14.55
CA VAL A 313 -4.88 3.56 -15.36
C VAL A 313 -4.59 3.34 -16.85
N ALA A 314 -3.35 2.98 -17.20
CA ALA A 314 -2.96 2.73 -18.59
C ALA A 314 -3.73 1.56 -19.21
N LYS A 315 -3.76 0.39 -18.56
CA LYS A 315 -4.43 -0.82 -19.08
C LYS A 315 -5.95 -0.65 -19.14
N THR A 316 -6.55 0.03 -18.16
CA THR A 316 -7.97 0.37 -18.20
C THR A 316 -8.27 1.37 -19.32
N THR A 317 -7.40 2.36 -19.55
CA THR A 317 -7.53 3.32 -20.67
C THR A 317 -7.44 2.61 -22.01
N GLU A 318 -6.49 1.68 -22.17
CA GLU A 318 -6.34 0.87 -23.38
C GLU A 318 -7.61 0.08 -23.70
N ALA A 319 -8.13 -0.65 -22.71
CA ALA A 319 -9.32 -1.46 -22.87
C ALA A 319 -10.57 -0.60 -23.11
N ALA A 320 -10.71 0.52 -22.39
CA ALA A 320 -11.80 1.48 -22.57
C ALA A 320 -11.80 2.08 -23.98
N ALA A 321 -10.65 2.53 -24.47
CA ALA A 321 -10.52 3.09 -25.81
C ALA A 321 -10.82 2.03 -26.89
N GLY A 322 -10.34 0.79 -26.71
CA GLY A 322 -10.61 -0.30 -27.63
C GLY A 322 -12.06 -0.78 -27.63
N LEU A 323 -12.84 -0.51 -26.58
CA LEU A 323 -14.28 -0.77 -26.48
C LEU A 323 -15.17 0.44 -26.87
N GLY A 324 -14.56 1.60 -27.14
CA GLY A 324 -15.30 2.82 -27.47
C GLY A 324 -15.84 3.60 -26.26
N TYR A 325 -15.39 3.31 -25.03
CA TYR A 325 -15.77 4.06 -23.82
C TYR A 325 -14.98 5.36 -23.69
N ALA A 326 -15.35 6.34 -24.54
CA ALA A 326 -14.64 7.61 -24.67
C ALA A 326 -14.51 8.39 -23.34
N ASP A 327 -15.50 8.34 -22.46
CA ASP A 327 -15.45 9.08 -21.19
C ASP A 327 -14.40 8.49 -20.23
N ILE A 328 -14.35 7.17 -20.09
CA ILE A 328 -13.34 6.47 -19.28
C ILE A 328 -11.94 6.69 -19.88
N ALA A 329 -11.82 6.54 -21.20
CA ALA A 329 -10.55 6.76 -21.89
C ALA A 329 -10.04 8.21 -21.72
N ARG A 330 -10.92 9.21 -21.81
CA ARG A 330 -10.58 10.62 -21.60
C ARG A 330 -10.19 10.93 -20.16
N ALA A 331 -10.84 10.31 -19.18
CA ALA A 331 -10.48 10.44 -17.78
C ALA A 331 -9.06 9.89 -17.54
N GLY A 332 -8.76 8.70 -18.06
CA GLY A 332 -7.43 8.11 -17.98
C GLY A 332 -6.36 8.94 -18.71
N MET A 333 -6.68 9.47 -19.90
CA MET A 333 -5.80 10.39 -20.63
C MET A 333 -5.44 11.63 -19.80
N THR A 334 -6.42 12.24 -19.14
CA THR A 334 -6.21 13.44 -18.31
C THR A 334 -5.27 13.14 -17.15
N LEU A 335 -5.44 11.98 -16.51
CA LEU A 335 -4.63 11.54 -15.39
C LEU A 335 -3.21 11.16 -15.81
N MET A 336 -3.04 10.56 -16.99
CA MET A 336 -1.73 10.11 -17.46
C MET A 336 -0.88 11.19 -18.13
N ALA A 337 -1.49 12.28 -18.62
CA ALA A 337 -0.80 13.34 -19.35
C ALA A 337 0.44 13.92 -18.63
N PRO A 338 0.45 14.12 -17.30
CA PRO A 338 1.65 14.59 -16.57
C PRO A 338 2.84 13.64 -16.62
N TYR A 339 2.62 12.37 -16.97
CA TYR A 339 3.64 11.31 -16.99
C TYR A 339 4.12 10.96 -18.41
N ALA A 340 3.83 11.81 -19.40
CA ALA A 340 4.40 11.66 -20.75
C ALA A 340 5.94 11.54 -20.70
N GLY A 341 6.50 10.74 -21.61
CA GLY A 341 7.92 10.43 -21.70
C GLY A 341 8.35 9.18 -20.93
N ARG A 342 7.40 8.40 -20.40
CA ARG A 342 7.70 7.24 -19.53
C ARG A 342 7.24 5.90 -20.10
N CYS A 343 8.00 4.81 -19.89
CA CYS A 343 7.45 3.45 -20.04
C CYS A 343 6.52 3.14 -18.85
N VAL A 344 5.42 2.47 -19.14
CA VAL A 344 4.52 1.85 -18.15
C VAL A 344 5.02 0.45 -17.86
N LEU A 345 5.37 0.18 -16.61
CA LEU A 345 5.96 -1.08 -16.16
C LEU A 345 5.03 -1.81 -15.20
N ASN A 346 5.23 -3.13 -15.14
CA ASN A 346 4.70 -3.97 -14.08
C ASN A 346 5.85 -4.52 -13.21
N ALA A 347 5.60 -4.59 -11.90
CA ALA A 347 6.39 -5.28 -10.87
C ALA A 347 7.93 -5.19 -11.03
N GLY A 348 8.53 -4.01 -10.84
CA GLY A 348 10.00 -3.86 -10.87
C GLY A 348 10.63 -4.29 -12.20
N ALA A 349 9.98 -3.96 -13.32
CA ALA A 349 10.39 -4.32 -14.68
C ALA A 349 10.30 -5.82 -15.02
N VAL A 350 9.26 -6.50 -14.54
CA VAL A 350 8.88 -7.85 -15.01
C VAL A 350 8.27 -7.80 -16.41
N VAL A 351 7.53 -6.74 -16.74
CA VAL A 351 6.98 -6.46 -18.07
C VAL A 351 7.05 -4.95 -18.37
N CYS A 352 7.44 -4.54 -19.58
CA CYS A 352 7.17 -3.19 -20.11
C CYS A 352 5.96 -3.29 -21.04
N VAL A 353 4.85 -2.67 -20.62
CA VAL A 353 3.53 -2.82 -21.29
C VAL A 353 3.22 -1.66 -22.23
N GLY A 354 4.19 -0.79 -22.50
CA GLY A 354 4.07 0.30 -23.46
C GLY A 354 4.62 1.62 -22.92
N VAL A 355 4.43 2.71 -23.66
CA VAL A 355 4.76 4.07 -23.23
C VAL A 355 3.51 4.87 -23.01
N VAL A 356 3.54 5.85 -22.11
CA VAL A 356 2.36 6.67 -21.77
C VAL A 356 1.69 7.26 -23.01
N GLU A 357 2.47 7.72 -23.98
CA GLU A 357 1.99 8.30 -25.23
C GLU A 357 1.13 7.36 -26.08
N ASP A 358 1.34 6.04 -26.01
CA ASP A 358 0.47 5.07 -26.70
C ASP A 358 -0.96 5.18 -26.14
N TYR A 359 -1.10 5.16 -24.81
CA TYR A 359 -2.41 5.25 -24.17
C TYR A 359 -3.06 6.61 -24.37
N LEU A 360 -2.28 7.70 -24.34
CA LEU A 360 -2.76 9.05 -24.67
C LEU A 360 -3.26 9.13 -26.12
N TRP A 361 -2.54 8.53 -27.07
CA TRP A 361 -2.95 8.46 -28.47
C TRP A 361 -4.28 7.73 -28.63
N ARG A 362 -4.43 6.53 -28.05
CA ARG A 362 -5.68 5.75 -28.14
C ARG A 362 -6.88 6.49 -27.59
N ALA A 363 -6.71 7.08 -26.41
CA ALA A 363 -7.74 7.87 -25.77
C ALA A 363 -8.09 9.12 -26.58
N ALA A 364 -7.09 9.77 -27.19
CA ALA A 364 -7.28 10.90 -28.09
C ALA A 364 -8.08 10.51 -29.34
N VAL A 365 -7.80 9.36 -29.96
CA VAL A 365 -8.54 8.85 -31.12
C VAL A 365 -10.01 8.64 -30.79
N VAL A 366 -10.33 7.90 -29.72
CA VAL A 366 -11.73 7.60 -29.35
C VAL A 366 -12.49 8.84 -28.84
N SER A 367 -11.78 9.83 -28.31
CA SER A 367 -12.35 11.09 -27.83
C SER A 367 -12.37 12.21 -28.86
N ALA A 368 -11.88 11.96 -30.09
CA ALA A 368 -11.68 12.97 -31.13
C ALA A 368 -10.84 14.19 -30.67
N ASP A 369 -9.82 13.97 -29.84
CA ASP A 369 -8.88 15.02 -29.42
C ASP A 369 -7.90 15.32 -30.56
N PRO A 370 -7.70 16.61 -30.92
CA PRO A 370 -6.85 17.00 -32.05
C PRO A 370 -5.37 16.66 -31.86
N ARG A 371 -4.91 16.33 -30.64
CA ARG A 371 -3.52 15.98 -30.34
C ARG A 371 -3.19 14.51 -30.63
N ALA A 372 -4.12 13.72 -31.20
CA ALA A 372 -3.90 12.31 -31.47
C ALA A 372 -2.64 12.05 -32.31
N ASP A 373 -2.40 12.82 -33.36
CA ASP A 373 -1.23 12.63 -34.23
C ASP A 373 0.09 12.97 -33.51
N ASP A 374 0.10 13.98 -32.64
CA ASP A 374 1.26 14.35 -31.83
C ASP A 374 1.62 13.22 -30.85
N TRP A 375 0.62 12.67 -30.15
CA TRP A 375 0.83 11.54 -29.23
C TRP A 375 1.33 10.29 -29.97
N ARG A 376 0.76 10.00 -31.14
CA ARG A 376 1.20 8.87 -31.98
C ARG A 376 2.67 9.04 -32.39
N ALA A 377 3.05 10.23 -32.83
CA ALA A 377 4.42 10.52 -33.24
C ALA A 377 5.42 10.37 -32.08
N ALA A 378 5.05 10.84 -30.89
CA ALA A 378 5.86 10.70 -29.67
C ALA A 378 6.00 9.23 -29.25
N ALA A 379 4.91 8.45 -29.26
CA ALA A 379 4.95 7.01 -28.99
C ALA A 379 5.86 6.26 -29.97
N VAL A 380 5.76 6.55 -31.27
CA VAL A 380 6.63 5.97 -32.31
C VAL A 380 8.10 6.31 -32.06
N ALA A 381 8.42 7.54 -31.67
CA ALA A 381 9.78 7.93 -31.35
C ALA A 381 10.33 7.16 -30.14
N ALA A 382 9.52 6.97 -29.09
CA ALA A 382 9.88 6.21 -27.90
C ALA A 382 10.10 4.72 -28.21
N TYR A 383 9.20 4.08 -28.97
CA TYR A 383 9.36 2.67 -29.35
C TYR A 383 10.54 2.41 -30.30
N ARG A 384 10.91 3.37 -31.16
CA ARG A 384 12.16 3.29 -31.94
C ARG A 384 13.39 3.32 -31.04
N ARG A 385 13.37 4.16 -30.00
CA ARG A 385 14.45 4.23 -29.03
C ARG A 385 14.61 2.90 -28.28
N LEU A 386 13.50 2.30 -27.85
CA LEU A 386 13.48 1.02 -27.12
C LEU A 386 13.73 -0.21 -27.99
N ASP A 387 13.88 -0.06 -29.32
CA ASP A 387 13.91 -1.17 -30.28
C ASP A 387 12.72 -2.14 -30.10
N ALA A 388 11.51 -1.58 -30.09
CA ALA A 388 10.28 -2.29 -29.74
C ALA A 388 9.39 -2.55 -30.98
N PRO A 389 9.68 -3.56 -31.82
CA PRO A 389 9.08 -3.71 -33.15
C PRO A 389 7.59 -4.06 -33.12
N TRP A 390 7.12 -4.82 -32.13
CA TRP A 390 5.70 -5.15 -32.01
C TRP A 390 4.87 -3.88 -31.75
N TRP A 391 5.32 -3.05 -30.80
CA TRP A 391 4.71 -1.76 -30.50
C TRP A 391 4.73 -0.80 -31.69
N LEU A 392 5.83 -0.74 -32.46
CA LEU A 392 5.91 0.07 -33.68
C LEU A 392 4.90 -0.37 -34.75
N ARG A 393 4.72 -1.68 -34.96
CA ARG A 393 3.72 -2.21 -35.89
C ARG A 393 2.31 -1.81 -35.45
N ARG A 394 2.02 -1.94 -34.15
CA ARG A 394 0.76 -1.57 -33.54
C ARG A 394 0.43 -0.08 -33.75
N MET A 395 1.43 0.78 -33.62
CA MET A 395 1.27 2.22 -33.88
C MET A 395 1.05 2.54 -35.35
N SER A 396 1.47 1.68 -36.28
CA SER A 396 1.36 1.92 -37.72
C SER A 396 0.00 1.50 -38.31
N ALA A 397 -0.69 0.54 -37.66
CA ALA A 397 -2.01 0.10 -38.06
C ALA A 397 -3.10 1.16 -37.77
N PRO A 398 -4.22 1.17 -38.52
CA PRO A 398 -5.41 1.89 -38.11
C PRO A 398 -5.86 1.42 -36.72
N TYR A 399 -6.24 2.35 -35.85
CA TYR A 399 -6.75 1.99 -34.53
C TYR A 399 -8.19 1.47 -34.66
N ASP A 400 -8.36 0.16 -34.49
CA ASP A 400 -9.67 -0.51 -34.57
C ASP A 400 -10.40 -0.41 -33.23
N VAL A 401 -11.51 0.31 -33.22
CA VAL A 401 -12.38 0.45 -32.05
C VAL A 401 -13.48 -0.60 -32.16
N LYS A 402 -13.40 -1.63 -31.30
CA LYS A 402 -14.47 -2.61 -31.17
C LYS A 402 -15.66 -1.95 -30.47
N ARG A 403 -16.87 -2.22 -30.95
CA ARG A 403 -18.08 -1.74 -30.27
C ARG A 403 -18.23 -2.55 -28.98
N GLY A 404 -18.01 -1.92 -27.83
CA GLY A 404 -18.22 -2.56 -26.53
C GLY A 404 -19.64 -3.09 -26.41
N ALA A 405 -19.81 -4.19 -25.67
CA ALA A 405 -21.14 -4.70 -25.41
C ALA A 405 -21.95 -3.60 -24.71
N PRO A 406 -23.20 -3.31 -25.15
CA PRO A 406 -24.07 -2.42 -24.41
C PRO A 406 -24.19 -3.00 -23.01
N VAL A 407 -23.60 -2.31 -22.04
CA VAL A 407 -23.80 -2.63 -20.64
C VAL A 407 -25.29 -2.38 -20.43
N ALA A 408 -26.05 -3.46 -20.24
CA ALA A 408 -27.43 -3.32 -19.79
C ALA A 408 -27.38 -2.35 -18.61
N ALA A 409 -28.11 -1.22 -18.71
CA ALA A 409 -28.19 -0.20 -17.66
C ALA A 409 -28.20 -0.95 -16.33
N SER A 410 -27.16 -0.70 -15.51
CA SER A 410 -26.84 -1.45 -14.30
C SER A 410 -28.11 -2.11 -13.77
N ARG A 411 -28.27 -3.42 -14.06
CA ARG A 411 -29.19 -4.19 -13.23
C ARG A 411 -28.64 -3.94 -11.85
N PRO A 412 -29.41 -3.37 -10.90
CA PRO A 412 -28.90 -3.11 -9.56
C PRO A 412 -28.19 -4.40 -9.16
N ALA A 413 -26.89 -4.28 -8.85
CA ALA A 413 -26.03 -5.43 -8.59
C ALA A 413 -26.85 -6.38 -7.73
N ALA A 414 -26.98 -7.65 -8.16
CA ALA A 414 -27.82 -8.60 -7.43
C ALA A 414 -27.41 -8.52 -5.97
N ARG A 415 -28.34 -8.06 -5.11
CA ARG A 415 -28.01 -7.66 -3.75
C ARG A 415 -27.30 -8.82 -3.09
N ARG A 416 -26.03 -8.61 -2.72
CA ARG A 416 -25.26 -9.65 -2.07
C ARG A 416 -25.76 -9.73 -0.64
N THR A 417 -26.31 -10.88 -0.26
CA THR A 417 -26.73 -11.11 1.11
C THR A 417 -25.55 -11.59 1.93
N VAL A 418 -25.21 -10.87 2.99
CA VAL A 418 -24.11 -11.19 3.90
C VAL A 418 -24.65 -11.32 5.32
N GLU A 419 -24.24 -12.37 6.03
CA GLU A 419 -24.60 -12.59 7.42
C GLU A 419 -23.63 -11.87 8.34
N LEU A 420 -24.16 -11.20 9.37
CA LEU A 420 -23.43 -10.78 10.56
C LEU A 420 -24.40 -10.84 11.75
N ARG A 421 -24.78 -12.07 12.14
CA ARG A 421 -25.81 -12.31 13.15
C ARG A 421 -25.37 -13.25 14.25
N ARG A 422 -25.84 -12.99 15.47
CA ARG A 422 -25.62 -13.89 16.61
C ARG A 422 -26.61 -15.05 16.57
N LEU A 423 -26.13 -16.28 16.73
CA LEU A 423 -27.00 -17.46 16.77
C LEU A 423 -27.78 -17.51 18.11
N PRO A 424 -29.11 -17.76 18.10
CA PRO A 424 -29.90 -17.83 19.32
C PRO A 424 -29.38 -18.91 20.29
N GLY A 425 -29.25 -18.55 21.57
CA GLY A 425 -28.84 -19.49 22.63
C GLY A 425 -27.35 -19.87 22.66
N GLN A 426 -26.50 -19.30 21.79
CA GLN A 426 -25.08 -19.60 21.74
C GLN A 426 -24.21 -18.33 21.77
N ALA A 427 -22.95 -18.45 22.21
CA ALA A 427 -21.97 -17.37 22.21
C ALA A 427 -21.14 -17.33 20.91
N VAL A 428 -21.81 -17.49 19.77
CA VAL A 428 -21.20 -17.50 18.43
C VAL A 428 -21.99 -16.68 17.43
N TRP A 429 -21.28 -16.16 16.43
CA TRP A 429 -21.80 -15.34 15.34
C TRP A 429 -21.63 -16.04 14.00
N SER A 430 -22.63 -15.92 13.14
CA SER A 430 -22.57 -16.30 11.72
C SER A 430 -22.11 -15.07 10.93
N VAL A 431 -20.96 -15.17 10.25
CA VAL A 431 -20.36 -14.08 9.47
C VAL A 431 -19.89 -14.55 8.09
N GLY A 432 -20.31 -13.87 7.02
CA GLY A 432 -19.89 -14.16 5.63
C GLY A 432 -21.06 -14.26 4.65
N PRO A 433 -20.85 -14.64 3.38
CA PRO A 433 -21.91 -14.77 2.38
C PRO A 433 -23.05 -15.68 2.85
N ALA A 434 -24.30 -15.31 2.57
CA ALA A 434 -25.45 -16.13 2.94
C ALA A 434 -25.36 -17.54 2.31
N GLY A 435 -25.47 -18.57 3.14
CA GLY A 435 -25.28 -19.98 2.74
C GLY A 435 -23.84 -20.51 2.91
N GLU A 436 -22.86 -19.65 3.08
CA GLU A 436 -21.44 -20.00 3.29
C GLU A 436 -20.81 -19.32 4.52
N ALA A 437 -21.64 -18.76 5.41
CA ALA A 437 -21.16 -18.02 6.57
C ALA A 437 -20.31 -18.90 7.52
N ARG A 438 -19.25 -18.31 8.07
CA ARG A 438 -18.35 -18.93 9.05
C ARG A 438 -18.78 -18.57 10.47
N LEU A 439 -18.45 -19.45 11.42
CA LEU A 439 -18.79 -19.25 12.83
C LEU A 439 -17.64 -18.57 13.58
N LEU A 440 -17.92 -17.41 14.17
CA LEU A 440 -16.97 -16.65 14.98
C LEU A 440 -17.37 -16.64 16.47
N PRO A 441 -16.39 -16.67 17.39
CA PRO A 441 -16.67 -16.50 18.81
C PRO A 441 -17.20 -15.09 19.09
N ASP A 442 -18.07 -14.96 20.08
CA ASP A 442 -18.62 -13.67 20.49
C ASP A 442 -17.53 -12.68 20.92
N MET A 443 -17.59 -11.46 20.39
CA MET A 443 -16.66 -10.38 20.73
C MET A 443 -17.28 -9.01 20.55
N LYS A 444 -16.86 -8.06 21.38
CA LYS A 444 -17.41 -6.69 21.42
C LYS A 444 -17.43 -6.00 20.06
N GLY A 445 -16.40 -6.22 19.23
CA GLY A 445 -16.32 -5.63 17.90
C GLY A 445 -17.43 -6.09 16.95
N LEU A 446 -17.93 -7.32 17.07
CA LEU A 446 -19.05 -7.83 16.25
C LEU A 446 -20.38 -7.15 16.64
N HIS A 447 -20.57 -6.83 17.92
CA HIS A 447 -21.71 -6.03 18.37
C HIS A 447 -21.65 -4.60 17.84
N TYR A 448 -20.47 -3.98 17.84
CA TYR A 448 -20.27 -2.65 17.24
C TYR A 448 -20.52 -2.65 15.74
N LEU A 449 -20.00 -3.64 15.01
CA LEU A 449 -20.26 -3.78 13.58
C LEU A 449 -21.76 -3.96 13.33
N ARG A 450 -22.45 -4.84 14.06
CA ARG A 450 -23.91 -5.01 13.95
C ARG A 450 -24.66 -3.70 14.18
N ALA A 451 -24.27 -2.92 15.19
CA ALA A 451 -24.92 -1.63 15.49
C ALA A 451 -24.77 -0.60 14.35
N LEU A 452 -23.60 -0.56 13.70
CA LEU A 452 -23.36 0.29 12.53
C LEU A 452 -24.15 -0.20 11.31
N LEU A 453 -24.17 -1.50 11.07
CA LEU A 453 -24.91 -2.10 9.95
C LEU A 453 -26.44 -2.00 10.10
N GLN A 454 -26.95 -1.95 11.33
CA GLN A 454 -28.38 -1.68 11.59
C GLN A 454 -28.78 -0.23 11.27
N ARG A 455 -27.80 0.68 11.14
CA ARG A 455 -28.02 2.11 10.89
C ARG A 455 -27.04 2.61 9.80
N PRO A 456 -27.19 2.16 8.54
CA PRO A 456 -26.35 2.63 7.46
C PRO A 456 -26.36 4.16 7.36
N ASP A 457 -25.20 4.73 7.07
CA ASP A 457 -24.93 6.16 6.91
C ASP A 457 -25.19 7.02 8.16
N ALA A 458 -25.57 6.42 9.28
CA ALA A 458 -25.76 7.12 10.54
C ALA A 458 -24.44 7.29 11.31
N GLU A 459 -24.21 8.52 11.77
CA GLU A 459 -23.11 8.86 12.67
C GLU A 459 -23.45 8.45 14.12
N ILE A 460 -22.65 7.56 14.72
CA ILE A 460 -22.79 7.14 16.12
C ILE A 460 -21.51 7.51 16.88
N THR A 461 -21.62 8.27 17.97
CA THR A 461 -20.43 8.66 18.74
C THR A 461 -19.77 7.46 19.41
N ALA A 462 -18.46 7.50 19.64
CA ALA A 462 -17.75 6.40 20.31
C ALA A 462 -18.26 6.13 21.75
N LEU A 463 -18.80 7.15 22.42
CA LEU A 463 -19.41 7.02 23.74
C LEU A 463 -20.75 6.28 23.68
N GLU A 464 -21.60 6.62 22.70
CA GLU A 464 -22.85 5.90 22.44
C GLU A 464 -22.59 4.46 21.99
N MET A 465 -21.60 4.24 21.13
CA MET A 465 -21.15 2.89 20.73
C MET A 465 -20.77 2.06 21.96
N SER A 466 -19.97 2.63 22.87
CA SER A 466 -19.57 1.95 24.10
C SER A 466 -20.75 1.64 25.03
N ALA A 467 -21.76 2.51 25.08
CA ALA A 467 -22.98 2.29 25.85
C ALA A 467 -23.89 1.20 25.23
N LEU A 468 -23.97 1.12 23.89
CA LEU A 468 -24.74 0.11 23.18
C LEU A 468 -24.27 -1.32 23.46
N ALA A 469 -22.96 -1.54 23.66
CA ALA A 469 -22.42 -2.86 24.00
C ALA A 469 -22.56 -3.24 25.49
N ALA A 470 -22.94 -2.31 26.37
CA ALA A 470 -23.04 -2.55 27.82
C ALA A 470 -24.43 -3.05 28.29
N GLY A 471 -25.41 -3.15 27.40
CA GLY A 471 -26.68 -3.85 27.68
C GLY A 471 -27.68 -3.17 28.64
N HIS A 472 -27.45 -1.93 29.07
CA HIS A 472 -28.41 -1.18 29.92
C HIS A 472 -28.58 0.27 29.46
N GLY A 473 -29.84 0.71 29.40
CA GLY A 473 -30.23 2.09 29.06
C GLY A 473 -29.76 3.12 30.09
N THR A 474 -29.75 4.37 29.64
CA THR A 474 -29.44 5.62 30.37
C THR A 474 -28.04 5.69 31.00
N ALA A 475 -27.11 6.34 30.29
CA ALA A 475 -25.87 6.83 30.88
C ALA A 475 -26.20 7.95 31.88
N VAL A 476 -25.88 7.73 33.16
CA VAL A 476 -25.77 8.82 34.13
C VAL A 476 -24.59 9.70 33.69
N ALA A 477 -24.90 10.90 33.21
CA ALA A 477 -23.89 11.93 32.97
C ALA A 477 -23.23 12.29 34.31
N GLN A 478 -21.94 11.99 34.45
CA GLN A 478 -21.12 12.57 35.51
C GLN A 478 -20.64 13.93 34.99
N PRO A 479 -20.94 15.06 35.67
CA PRO A 479 -20.56 16.38 35.18
C PRO A 479 -19.05 16.61 35.25
N ASP A 480 -18.50 17.31 34.25
CA ASP A 480 -17.12 17.82 34.21
C ASP A 480 -16.85 18.81 35.35
N ALA A 481 -16.36 18.30 36.47
CA ALA A 481 -15.84 19.12 37.57
C ALA A 481 -14.35 19.49 37.40
N GLY A 482 -13.64 18.89 36.44
CA GLY A 482 -12.20 19.12 36.23
C GLY A 482 -11.87 20.29 35.28
N GLU A 483 -12.64 20.47 34.21
CA GLU A 483 -12.24 21.36 33.10
C GLU A 483 -12.36 22.87 33.42
N ARG A 484 -13.23 23.24 34.36
CA ARG A 484 -13.41 24.65 34.78
C ARG A 484 -12.33 25.12 35.76
N LEU A 485 -11.74 24.23 36.57
CA LEU A 485 -10.68 24.59 37.51
C LEU A 485 -9.35 24.85 36.78
N ASP A 486 -9.02 24.06 35.76
CA ASP A 486 -7.74 24.17 35.04
C ASP A 486 -7.62 25.42 34.16
N ARG A 487 -8.72 25.87 33.52
CA ARG A 487 -8.71 27.13 32.76
C ARG A 487 -8.56 28.36 33.65
N GLN A 488 -9.14 28.33 34.84
CA GLN A 488 -9.02 29.41 35.81
C GLN A 488 -7.60 29.47 36.40
N ALA A 489 -7.02 28.31 36.71
CA ALA A 489 -5.63 28.21 37.15
C ALA A 489 -4.63 28.69 36.10
N LEU A 490 -4.74 28.25 34.84
CA LEU A 490 -3.85 28.69 33.75
C LEU A 490 -3.94 30.19 33.46
N THR A 491 -5.13 30.78 33.61
CA THR A 491 -5.31 32.23 33.47
C THR A 491 -4.66 32.98 34.64
N ALA A 492 -4.75 32.44 35.86
CA ALA A 492 -4.09 32.99 37.04
C ALA A 492 -2.56 32.94 36.92
N TYR A 493 -1.99 31.82 36.47
CA TYR A 493 -0.53 31.69 36.25
C TYR A 493 -0.02 32.67 35.18
N ARG A 494 -0.75 32.85 34.06
CA ARG A 494 -0.38 33.83 33.02
C ARG A 494 -0.43 35.27 33.52
N ASN A 495 -1.41 35.61 34.34
CA ASN A 495 -1.50 36.93 34.94
C ASN A 495 -0.34 37.16 35.92
N ARG A 496 0.00 36.18 36.76
CA ARG A 496 1.11 36.30 37.70
C ARG A 496 2.47 36.40 37.02
N LEU A 497 2.71 35.67 35.94
CA LEU A 497 3.94 35.79 35.15
C LEU A 497 4.10 37.19 34.54
N ARG A 498 3.01 37.82 34.11
CA ARG A 498 3.02 39.20 33.61
C ARG A 498 3.31 40.21 34.72
N GLU A 499 2.71 40.05 35.90
CA GLU A 499 3.03 40.87 37.07
C GLU A 499 4.50 40.74 37.47
N ILE A 500 5.05 39.52 37.45
CA ILE A 500 6.47 39.24 37.73
C ILE A 500 7.40 39.90 36.71
N ASP A 501 7.04 39.89 35.42
CA ASP A 501 7.81 40.57 34.37
C ASP A 501 7.80 42.11 34.60
N GLU A 502 6.65 42.68 34.98
CA GLU A 502 6.53 44.10 35.35
C GLU A 502 7.34 44.45 36.62
N GLU A 503 7.31 43.59 37.66
CA GLU A 503 8.11 43.74 38.88
C GLU A 503 9.62 43.62 38.60
N LEU A 504 10.04 42.80 37.62
CA LEU A 504 11.43 42.67 37.18
C LEU A 504 11.94 43.90 36.45
N ASP A 505 11.13 44.46 35.56
CA ASP A 505 11.48 45.69 34.84
C ASP A 505 11.59 46.87 35.80
N GLU A 506 10.72 46.95 36.83
CA GLU A 506 10.82 47.94 37.89
C GLU A 506 12.11 47.76 38.72
N ALA A 507 12.41 46.54 39.18
CA ALA A 507 13.63 46.24 39.93
C ALA A 507 14.92 46.55 39.14
N LYS A 508 14.90 46.31 37.83
CA LYS A 508 16.00 46.67 36.91
C LYS A 508 16.13 48.17 36.74
N SER A 509 15.02 48.90 36.65
CA SER A 509 15.03 50.36 36.54
C SER A 509 15.56 51.06 37.80
N TRP A 510 15.42 50.43 38.97
CA TRP A 510 15.92 50.93 40.25
C TRP A 510 17.30 50.38 40.62
N ASN A 511 17.89 49.55 39.76
CA ASN A 511 19.22 48.96 39.92
C ASN A 511 19.39 48.16 41.23
N ASP A 512 18.37 47.38 41.62
CA ASP A 512 18.37 46.50 42.79
C ASP A 512 18.54 45.02 42.40
N PRO A 513 19.79 44.51 42.32
CA PRO A 513 20.07 43.17 41.82
C PRO A 513 19.58 42.06 42.75
N ALA A 514 19.56 42.29 44.07
CA ALA A 514 19.11 41.31 45.04
C ALA A 514 17.59 41.12 45.01
N ARG A 515 16.84 42.15 44.62
CA ARG A 515 15.41 42.05 44.37
C ARG A 515 15.12 41.36 43.03
N ALA A 516 15.87 41.68 41.98
CA ALA A 516 15.72 41.05 40.67
C ALA A 516 15.96 39.53 40.72
N GLU A 517 17.02 39.07 41.39
CA GLU A 517 17.36 37.63 41.49
C GLU A 517 16.27 36.81 42.21
N ARG A 518 15.65 37.37 43.25
CA ARG A 518 14.53 36.72 43.95
C ARG A 518 13.29 36.57 43.07
N ILE A 519 12.97 37.61 42.30
CA ILE A 519 11.81 37.61 41.39
C ILE A 519 12.05 36.65 40.21
N GLU A 520 13.28 36.59 39.68
CA GLU A 520 13.66 35.61 38.64
C GLU A 520 13.52 34.16 39.14
N THR A 521 13.87 33.90 40.39
CA THR A 521 13.70 32.57 41.01
C THR A 521 12.22 32.18 41.12
N GLU A 522 11.35 33.11 41.49
CA GLU A 522 9.88 32.91 41.54
C GLU A 522 9.32 32.64 40.13
N ARG A 523 9.80 33.39 39.13
CA ARG A 523 9.44 33.21 37.72
C ARG A 523 9.77 31.82 37.21
N GLU A 524 10.98 31.34 37.48
CA GLU A 524 11.41 30.01 37.06
C GLU A 524 10.62 28.89 37.75
N ALA A 525 10.29 29.06 39.04
CA ALA A 525 9.47 28.10 39.76
C ALA A 525 8.08 27.96 39.13
N LEU A 526 7.43 29.09 38.81
CA LEU A 526 6.12 29.10 38.14
C LEU A 526 6.19 28.51 36.72
N LEU A 527 7.26 28.78 35.97
CA LEU A 527 7.46 28.20 34.64
C LEU A 527 7.69 26.68 34.69
N ARG A 528 8.42 26.18 35.69
CA ARG A 528 8.59 24.73 35.91
C ARG A 528 7.27 24.05 36.25
N GLU A 529 6.45 24.67 37.09
CA GLU A 529 5.11 24.17 37.44
C GLU A 529 4.19 24.16 36.21
N LEU A 530 4.24 25.20 35.38
CA LEU A 530 3.49 25.29 34.13
C LEU A 530 3.92 24.25 33.07
N ALA A 531 5.23 23.97 32.97
CA ALA A 531 5.79 22.95 32.09
C ALA A 531 5.45 21.52 32.55
N GLY A 532 5.26 21.32 33.85
CA GLY A 532 4.70 20.08 34.41
C GLY A 532 3.23 19.87 34.02
N ALA A 533 2.45 20.96 33.98
CA ALA A 533 1.00 20.94 33.73
C ALA A 533 0.59 21.03 32.24
N THR A 534 1.44 21.56 31.36
CA THR A 534 1.14 21.75 29.93
C THR A 534 2.19 21.06 29.05
N GLY A 535 1.76 20.29 28.04
CA GLY A 535 2.69 19.66 27.09
C GLY A 535 3.29 20.69 26.12
N LEU A 536 4.44 20.34 25.50
CA LEU A 536 5.11 21.14 24.47
C LEU A 536 4.12 21.49 23.34
N GLY A 537 3.68 22.75 23.32
CA GLY A 537 2.65 23.25 22.40
C GLY A 537 1.49 24.01 23.08
N GLY A 538 1.53 24.21 24.40
CA GLY A 538 0.57 25.07 25.10
C GLY A 538 -0.85 24.51 25.22
N ARG A 539 -1.03 23.20 25.00
CA ARG A 539 -2.26 22.48 25.35
C ARG A 539 -2.05 21.75 26.68
N ALA A 540 -2.96 21.99 27.62
CA ALA A 540 -3.01 21.27 28.88
C ALA A 540 -3.04 19.76 28.60
N ARG A 541 -2.28 19.00 29.39
CA ARG A 541 -2.27 17.54 29.31
C ARG A 541 -3.62 17.04 29.84
N SER A 542 -4.64 16.93 28.98
CA SER A 542 -5.89 16.25 29.32
C SER A 542 -5.57 14.77 29.48
N MET A 543 -5.48 14.28 30.72
CA MET A 543 -5.66 12.85 30.96
C MET A 543 -7.00 12.42 30.34
N GLY A 544 -6.97 11.37 29.51
CA GLY A 544 -8.05 10.99 28.61
C GLY A 544 -9.44 11.00 29.23
N GLY A 545 -10.27 11.95 28.77
CA GLY A 545 -11.70 11.97 29.06
C GLY A 545 -12.35 10.64 28.70
N THR A 546 -13.51 10.36 29.31
CA THR A 546 -14.33 9.18 29.03
C THR A 546 -14.58 8.97 27.54
N ALA A 547 -14.75 10.05 26.77
CA ALA A 547 -14.91 10.04 25.31
C ALA A 547 -13.66 9.53 24.55
N GLU A 548 -12.45 9.93 24.95
CA GLU A 548 -11.21 9.50 24.29
C GLU A 548 -10.90 8.02 24.59
N ARG A 549 -11.16 7.58 25.83
CA ARG A 549 -11.07 6.15 26.18
C ARG A 549 -12.10 5.31 25.42
N ALA A 550 -13.33 5.81 25.28
CA ALA A 550 -14.36 5.17 24.47
C ALA A 550 -13.94 5.08 22.98
N ARG A 551 -13.38 6.16 22.42
CA ARG A 551 -12.85 6.21 21.06
C ARG A 551 -11.80 5.13 20.81
N VAL A 552 -10.79 5.07 21.66
CA VAL A 552 -9.70 4.09 21.55
C VAL A 552 -10.22 2.65 21.72
N ALA A 553 -11.11 2.42 22.69
CA ALA A 553 -11.67 1.10 22.96
C ALA A 553 -12.56 0.59 21.82
N VAL A 554 -13.45 1.45 21.28
CA VAL A 554 -14.33 1.11 20.15
C VAL A 554 -13.50 0.84 18.89
N ARG A 555 -12.55 1.71 18.56
CA ARG A 555 -11.64 1.52 17.41
C ARG A 555 -10.88 0.20 17.52
N LYS A 556 -10.30 -0.10 18.68
CA LYS A 556 -9.55 -1.35 18.91
C LYS A 556 -10.45 -2.58 18.79
N ALA A 557 -11.67 -2.52 19.31
CA ALA A 557 -12.61 -3.63 19.26
C ALA A 557 -13.12 -3.90 17.84
N ILE A 558 -13.47 -2.85 17.08
CA ILE A 558 -13.87 -2.98 15.67
C ILE A 558 -12.72 -3.55 14.85
N ALA A 559 -11.50 -3.02 15.00
CA ALA A 559 -10.32 -3.54 14.31
C ALA A 559 -10.09 -5.04 14.62
N ALA A 560 -10.16 -5.44 15.88
CA ALA A 560 -10.02 -6.84 16.27
C ALA A 560 -11.11 -7.76 15.68
N ALA A 561 -12.33 -7.26 15.51
CA ALA A 561 -13.39 -8.01 14.84
C ALA A 561 -13.15 -8.11 13.34
N LEU A 562 -12.74 -7.03 12.67
CA LEU A 562 -12.40 -7.06 11.25
C LEU A 562 -11.21 -7.97 10.97
N ASP A 563 -10.22 -8.02 11.87
CA ASP A 563 -9.10 -8.97 11.78
C ASP A 563 -9.56 -10.41 11.95
N ARG A 564 -10.47 -10.68 12.90
CA ARG A 564 -11.03 -12.00 13.11
C ARG A 564 -11.89 -12.45 11.93
N ILE A 565 -12.73 -11.56 11.39
CA ILE A 565 -13.48 -11.83 10.15
C ILE A 565 -12.49 -12.11 9.03
N GLY A 566 -11.42 -11.31 8.90
CA GLY A 566 -10.46 -11.47 7.82
C GLY A 566 -9.65 -12.76 7.85
N ALA A 567 -9.53 -13.40 9.02
CA ALA A 567 -8.91 -14.72 9.13
C ALA A 567 -9.79 -15.84 8.55
N GLU A 568 -11.12 -15.72 8.64
CA GLU A 568 -12.06 -16.76 8.19
C GLU A 568 -12.70 -16.44 6.83
N ASP A 569 -12.92 -15.15 6.55
CA ASP A 569 -13.50 -14.61 5.33
C ASP A 569 -12.86 -13.25 4.99
N PRO A 570 -11.74 -13.28 4.25
CA PRO A 570 -11.04 -12.08 3.80
C PRO A 570 -11.92 -11.13 2.97
N ALA A 571 -12.89 -11.66 2.21
CA ALA A 571 -13.73 -10.85 1.32
C ALA A 571 -14.70 -9.97 2.13
N THR A 572 -15.39 -10.54 3.11
CA THR A 572 -16.29 -9.77 4.00
C THR A 572 -15.51 -8.78 4.87
N ALA A 573 -14.29 -9.13 5.30
CA ALA A 573 -13.45 -8.21 6.06
C ALA A 573 -12.99 -7.01 5.23
N ARG A 574 -12.59 -7.21 3.96
CA ARG A 574 -12.23 -6.09 3.06
C ARG A 574 -13.42 -5.16 2.83
N LEU A 575 -14.59 -5.74 2.58
CA LEU A 575 -15.83 -5.00 2.39
C LEU A 575 -16.14 -4.11 3.60
N LEU A 576 -16.06 -4.67 4.81
CA LEU A 576 -16.31 -3.90 6.03
C LEU A 576 -15.20 -2.89 6.34
N ARG A 577 -13.92 -3.20 6.04
CA ARG A 577 -12.81 -2.25 6.22
C ARG A 577 -12.94 -1.03 5.31
N ARG A 578 -13.48 -1.19 4.10
CA ARG A 578 -13.73 -0.08 3.16
C ARG A 578 -14.92 0.78 3.60
N ALA A 579 -15.95 0.18 4.15
CA ALA A 579 -17.21 0.86 4.47
C ALA A 579 -17.31 1.36 5.92
N VAL A 580 -16.56 0.81 6.87
CA VAL A 580 -16.63 1.18 8.29
C VAL A 580 -15.57 2.20 8.65
N HIS A 581 -16.01 3.40 9.01
CA HIS A 581 -15.17 4.48 9.48
C HIS A 581 -15.22 4.57 11.00
N THR A 582 -14.05 4.74 11.64
CA THR A 582 -13.95 4.84 13.11
C THR A 582 -13.18 6.08 13.54
N GLY A 583 -13.71 6.78 14.53
CA GLY A 583 -13.17 8.04 15.05
C GLY A 583 -13.92 8.46 16.32
N SER A 584 -13.94 9.76 16.65
CA SER A 584 -14.86 10.30 17.68
C SER A 584 -16.32 9.96 17.37
N VAL A 585 -16.61 9.82 16.07
CA VAL A 585 -17.84 9.29 15.47
C VAL A 585 -17.48 8.06 14.64
N CYS A 586 -18.35 7.05 14.65
CA CYS A 586 -18.25 5.85 13.84
C CYS A 586 -19.44 5.77 12.89
N ARG A 587 -19.23 5.31 11.65
CA ARG A 587 -20.29 5.13 10.66
C ARG A 587 -19.99 3.95 9.74
N TYR A 588 -21.04 3.31 9.21
CA TYR A 588 -20.96 2.40 8.09
C TYR A 588 -21.52 3.11 6.86
N GLU A 589 -20.70 3.28 5.84
CA GLU A 589 -21.05 3.97 4.60
C GLU A 589 -21.51 2.93 3.57
N GLN A 590 -22.78 3.01 3.16
CA GLN A 590 -23.34 2.06 2.22
C GLN A 590 -22.94 2.40 0.78
N ASP A 591 -22.32 1.45 0.09
CA ASP A 591 -21.98 1.59 -1.33
C ASP A 591 -23.27 1.59 -2.19
N ALA A 592 -23.52 2.69 -2.90
CA ALA A 592 -24.69 2.87 -3.75
C ALA A 592 -24.63 2.02 -5.04
N ASP A 593 -23.42 1.68 -5.51
CA ASP A 593 -23.19 0.90 -6.72
C ASP A 593 -23.12 -0.61 -6.43
N THR A 594 -22.84 -0.97 -5.17
CA THR A 594 -22.77 -2.37 -4.69
C THR A 594 -23.62 -2.61 -3.43
N PRO A 595 -24.97 -2.51 -3.49
CA PRO A 595 -25.82 -2.65 -2.32
C PRO A 595 -25.74 -4.05 -1.70
N ILE A 596 -25.48 -4.10 -0.39
CA ILE A 596 -25.37 -5.32 0.42
C ILE A 596 -26.59 -5.43 1.33
N ASP A 597 -27.26 -6.57 1.29
CA ASP A 597 -28.31 -6.90 2.24
C ASP A 597 -27.70 -7.63 3.44
N TRP A 598 -27.65 -6.98 4.60
CA TRP A 598 -27.12 -7.58 5.82
C TRP A 598 -28.18 -8.37 6.58
N LEU A 599 -27.91 -9.65 6.86
CA LEU A 599 -28.68 -10.47 7.79
C LEU A 599 -28.07 -10.34 9.20
N LEU A 600 -28.72 -9.53 10.06
CA LEU A 600 -28.20 -9.07 11.35
C LEU A 600 -28.75 -9.79 12.57
#